data_AF-A0A958MR53-F1
#
_entry.id   AF-A0A958MR53-F1
#
_cell.length_a   1.000
_cell.length_b   1.000
_cell.length_c   1.000
_cell.angle_alpha   90.00
_cell.angle_beta   90.00
_cell.angle_gamma   90.00
#
_symmetry.space_group_name_H-M   'P 1'
#
loop_
_entity.id
_entity.type
_entity.pdbx_description
1 polymer ?
#
loop_
_entity_poly.entity_id
_entity_poly.type
_entity_poly.pdbx_seq_one_letter_code
_entity_poly.pdbx_strand_id
1 'polypeptide(L)' 'IFTVDTSSSQFRRMLDQVAKKQVEVRESALRRSQVDRIDIRAGEDIVEPLIGFFKRRSRR' A
#
# COMPACT_ATOMS: atom_id res chain seq x y z
N ILE A 1 27.42 -14.08 8.06
CA ILE A 1 26.23 -14.17 7.18
C ILE A 1 25.02 -14.41 8.08
N PHE A 2 24.00 -13.57 8.02
CA PHE A 2 22.76 -13.75 8.79
C PHE A 2 21.73 -14.48 7.92
N THR A 3 21.33 -15.67 8.35
CA THR A 3 20.39 -16.52 7.60
C THR A 3 19.01 -16.41 8.22
N VAL A 4 18.00 -16.12 7.40
CA VAL A 4 16.61 -15.98 7.82
C VAL A 4 15.80 -17.09 7.17
N ASP A 5 15.09 -17.87 8.00
CA ASP A 5 14.14 -18.86 7.51
C ASP A 5 12.79 -18.18 7.19
N THR A 6 12.54 -17.98 5.90
CA THR A 6 11.29 -17.40 5.40
C THR A 6 10.11 -18.38 5.40
N SER A 7 10.37 -19.67 5.62
CA SER A 7 9.31 -20.69 5.72
C SER A 7 8.67 -20.72 7.11
N SER A 8 9.37 -20.24 8.14
CA SER A 8 8.87 -20.14 9.51
C SER A 8 7.55 -19.36 9.58
N SER A 9 6.53 -19.98 10.20
CA SER A 9 5.21 -19.38 10.35
C SER A 9 5.24 -18.15 11.27
N GLN A 10 6.08 -18.17 12.31
CA GLN A 10 6.29 -17.03 13.20
C GLN A 10 6.93 -15.86 12.45
N PHE A 11 7.96 -16.15 11.64
CA PHE A 11 8.63 -15.12 10.85
C PHE A 11 7.69 -14.49 9.80
N ARG A 12 6.88 -15.31 9.11
CA ARG A 12 5.85 -14.83 8.18
C ARG A 12 4.83 -13.90 8.86
N ARG A 13 4.31 -14.28 10.03
CA ARG A 13 3.37 -13.43 10.79
C ARG A 13 4.00 -12.11 11.22
N MET A 14 5.26 -12.13 11.66
CA MET A 14 5.99 -10.92 11.99
C MET A 14 6.13 -10.00 10.77
N LEU A 15 6.53 -10.55 9.62
CA LEU A 15 6.63 -9.77 8.38
C LEU A 15 5.28 -9.15 7.98
N ASP A 16 4.19 -9.91 8.05
CA ASP A 16 2.85 -9.39 7.76
C ASP A 16 2.46 -8.22 8.67
N GLN A 17 2.80 -8.32 9.97
CA GLN A 17 2.55 -7.24 10.92
C GLN A 17 3.39 -6.00 10.60
N VAL A 18 4.67 -6.16 10.25
CA VAL A 18 5.52 -5.05 9.83
C VAL A 18 4.98 -4.39 8.56
N ALA A 19 4.59 -5.19 7.57
CA ALA A 19 4.02 -4.69 6.31
C ALA A 19 2.74 -3.88 6.56
N LYS A 20 1.82 -4.38 7.39
CA LYS A 20 0.60 -3.66 7.79
C LYS A 20 0.92 -2.33 8.47
N LYS A 21 1.84 -2.34 9.43
CA LYS A 21 2.26 -1.13 10.14
C LYS A 21 2.85 -0.08 9.20
N GLN A 22 3.66 -0.51 8.21
CA GLN A 22 4.21 0.40 7.21
C GLN A 22 3.12 1.03 6.33
N VAL A 23 2.10 0.25 5.95
CA VAL A 23 0.94 0.77 5.20
C VAL A 23 0.20 1.83 6.02
N GLU A 24 -0.08 1.55 7.30
CA GLU A 24 -0.76 2.49 8.19
C GLU A 24 0.02 3.80 8.38
N VAL A 25 1.34 3.70 8.61
CA VAL A 25 2.21 4.88 8.74
C VAL A 25 2.17 5.71 7.47
N ARG A 26 2.30 5.08 6.30
CA ARG A 26 2.25 5.77 5.00
C ARG A 26 0.90 6.45 4.77
N GLU A 27 -0.20 5.73 5.00
CA GLU A 27 -1.56 6.27 4.88
C GLU A 27 -1.76 7.49 5.77
N SER A 28 -1.30 7.42 7.01
CA SER A 28 -1.43 8.53 7.96
C SER A 28 -0.65 9.77 7.50
N ALA A 29 0.55 9.57 6.95
CA ALA A 29 1.39 10.66 6.46
C ALA A 29 0.77 11.34 5.23
N LEU A 30 0.32 10.55 4.25
CA LEU A 30 -0.31 11.07 3.03
C LEU A 30 -1.58 11.87 3.34
N ARG A 31 -2.42 11.37 4.26
CA ARG A 31 -3.63 12.09 4.70
C ARG A 31 -3.30 13.43 5.35
N ARG A 32 -2.30 13.48 6.23
CA ARG A 32 -1.86 14.73 6.87
C ARG A 32 -1.32 15.74 5.86
N SER A 33 -0.63 15.26 4.83
CA SER A 33 -0.09 16.09 3.74
C SER A 33 -1.14 16.47 2.69
N GLN A 34 -2.41 16.06 2.85
CA GLN A 34 -3.47 16.27 1.86
C GLN A 34 -3.12 15.74 0.46
N VAL A 35 -2.29 14.69 0.42
CA VAL A 35 -1.91 14.03 -0.82
C VAL A 35 -2.91 12.91 -1.09
N ASP A 36 -3.63 13.04 -2.19
CA ASP A 36 -4.46 11.97 -2.72
C ASP A 36 -3.59 10.85 -3.31
N ARG A 37 -3.96 9.59 -3.06
CA ARG A 37 -3.23 8.40 -3.50
C ARG A 37 -4.09 7.53 -4.42
N ILE A 38 -3.44 6.95 -5.44
CA ILE A 38 -4.01 5.94 -6.32
C ILE A 38 -3.15 4.69 -6.16
N ASP A 39 -3.75 3.60 -5.71
CA ASP A 39 -3.07 2.31 -5.61
C ASP A 39 -3.16 1.55 -6.92
N ILE A 40 -2.00 1.17 -7.44
CA ILE A 40 -1.85 0.40 -8.67
C ILE A 40 -0.91 -0.75 -8.37
N ARG A 41 -1.35 -2.00 -8.56
CA ARG A 41 -0.47 -3.16 -8.40
C ARG A 41 0.21 -3.48 -9.72
N ALA A 42 1.41 -4.07 -9.62
CA ALA A 42 2.14 -4.51 -10.80
C ALA A 42 1.34 -5.61 -11.53
N GLY A 43 1.20 -5.44 -12.85
CA GLY A 43 0.45 -6.38 -13.70
C GLY A 43 -1.07 -6.16 -13.73
N GLU A 44 -1.60 -5.17 -13.01
CA GLU A 44 -2.99 -4.75 -13.12
C GLU A 44 -3.14 -3.60 -14.13
N ASP A 45 -4.34 -3.45 -14.71
CA ASP A 45 -4.65 -2.32 -15.57
C ASP A 45 -4.62 -1.00 -14.77
N ILE A 46 -3.81 -0.06 -15.26
CA ILE A 46 -3.61 1.24 -14.64
C ILE A 46 -4.69 2.26 -15.05
N VAL A 47 -5.39 2.02 -16.17
CA VAL A 47 -6.29 3.00 -16.78
C VAL A 47 -7.55 3.17 -15.95
N GLU A 48 -8.20 2.07 -15.55
CA GLU A 48 -9.42 2.11 -14.75
C GLU A 48 -9.27 2.83 -13.39
N PRO A 49 -8.24 2.56 -12.56
CA PRO A 49 -8.06 3.27 -11.29
C PRO A 49 -7.79 4.77 -11.48
N LEU A 50 -7.08 5.16 -12.56
CA LEU A 50 -6.85 6.56 -12.91
C LEU A 50 -8.16 7.27 -13.30
N ILE A 51 -8.94 6.67 -14.20
CA ILE A 51 -10.24 7.22 -14.63
C ILE A 51 -11.16 7.39 -13.42
N GLY A 52 -11.29 6.35 -12.59
CA GLY A 52 -12.12 6.38 -11.39
C GLY A 52 -11.68 7.48 -10.41
N PHE A 53 -10.37 7.66 -10.23
CA PHE A 53 -9.83 8.72 -9.39
C PHE A 53 -10.21 10.11 -9.91
N PHE A 54 -9.92 10.42 -11.18
CA PHE A 54 -10.16 11.75 -11.74
C PHE A 54 -11.66 12.09 -11.82
N LYS A 55 -12.53 11.10 -12.11
CA LYS A 55 -14.00 11.30 -12.05
C LYS A 55 -14.49 11.66 -10.65
N ARG A 56 -13.96 11.02 -9.60
CA ARG A 56 -14.30 11.37 -8.20
C ARG A 56 -13.79 12.75 -7.84
N ARG A 57 -12.58 13.09 -8.29
CA ARG A 57 -11.94 14.37 -8.02
C ARG A 57 -12.66 15.53 -8.72
N SER A 58 -13.10 15.36 -9.96
CA SER A 58 -13.83 16.40 -10.70
C SER A 58 -15.22 16.69 -10.14
N ARG A 59 -15.76 15.80 -9.30
CA ARG A 59 -17.07 15.96 -8.64
C ARG A 59 -16.97 16.60 -7.25
N ARG A 60 -15.75 16.75 -6.72
CA ARG A 60 -15.49 17.53 -5.50
C ARG A 60 -15.26 18.98 -5.88
#